data_AF-A0A1F9ZEJ9-F1
#
_entry.id   AF-A0A1F9ZEJ9-F1
#
_cell.length_a   1.000
_cell.length_b   1.000
_cell.length_c   1.000
_cell.angle_alpha   90.00
_cell.angle_beta   90.00
_cell.angle_gamma   90.00
#
_symmetry.space_group_name_H-M   'P 1'
#
loop_
_entity.id
_entity.type
_entity.pdbx_description
1 polymer ?
#
loop_
_entity_poly.entity_id
_entity_poly.type
_entity_poly.pdbx_seq_one_letter_code
_entity_poly.pdbx_strand_id
1 'polypeptide(L)'
;LSDFRRMWREPDERLFEEVAYCILAIQTKARASDAAVEGLKARGLLLGGDAPAIATFLRSRVRFHNHKAAYLVAARERFLAGGRWVLKETLAGFASPEAARDWLVREVDGFSMKEASHLLRNIGLSDDLAILDRHVLRNLARHGVIRSVPKSLSPRRYREIEARWREFADAVGVPLAEMDLLFFSRGAGAILK
;
A
#
# COMPACT_ATOMS: atom_id res chain seq x y z
N LEU A 1 14.15 7.09 -1.82
CA LEU A 1 13.97 5.72 -2.40
C LEU A 1 14.91 4.68 -1.80
N SER A 2 16.15 5.03 -1.42
CA SER A 2 17.12 4.12 -0.79
C SER A 2 16.56 3.35 0.40
N ASP A 3 15.74 4.01 1.22
CA ASP A 3 15.19 3.44 2.45
C ASP A 3 14.16 2.33 2.15
N PHE A 4 13.37 2.47 1.06
CA PHE A 4 12.46 1.40 0.62
C PHE A 4 13.22 0.20 0.09
N ARG A 5 14.28 0.40 -0.71
CA ARG A 5 15.10 -0.70 -1.23
C ARG A 5 15.78 -1.52 -0.13
N ARG A 6 15.99 -0.94 1.05
CA ARG A 6 16.51 -1.66 2.23
C ARG A 6 15.44 -2.53 2.88
N MET A 7 14.17 -2.13 2.81
CA MET A 7 13.05 -2.85 3.41
C MET A 7 12.96 -4.29 2.91
N TRP A 8 13.21 -4.55 1.63
CA TRP A 8 13.18 -5.91 1.07
C TRP A 8 14.18 -6.88 1.75
N ARG A 9 15.24 -6.35 2.38
CA ARG A 9 16.24 -7.16 3.10
C ARG A 9 15.82 -7.48 4.53
N GLU A 10 14.83 -6.78 5.07
CA GLU A 10 14.28 -7.02 6.41
C GLU A 10 13.50 -8.35 6.46
N PRO A 11 13.31 -8.94 7.65
CA PRO A 11 12.54 -10.17 7.80
C PRO A 11 11.04 -9.94 7.50
N ASP A 12 10.31 -11.02 7.22
CA ASP A 12 8.91 -10.93 6.80
C ASP A 12 8.00 -10.25 7.84
N GLU A 13 8.31 -10.37 9.12
CA GLU A 13 7.64 -9.66 10.21
C GLU A 13 7.66 -8.15 9.98
N ARG A 14 8.81 -7.61 9.56
CA ARG A 14 8.98 -6.18 9.27
C ARG A 14 8.24 -5.79 7.99
N LEU A 15 8.24 -6.65 6.98
CA LEU A 15 7.45 -6.44 5.76
C LEU A 15 5.94 -6.47 6.04
N PHE A 16 5.51 -7.34 6.97
CA PHE A 16 4.11 -7.44 7.38
C PHE A 16 3.60 -6.18 8.08
N GLU A 17 4.47 -5.40 8.73
CA GLU A 17 4.11 -4.07 9.25
C GLU A 17 3.61 -3.14 8.12
N GLU A 18 4.19 -3.22 6.92
CA GLU A 18 3.74 -2.44 5.77
C GLU A 18 2.44 -3.00 5.16
N VAL A 19 2.21 -4.32 5.21
CA VAL A 19 0.90 -4.91 4.88
C VAL A 19 -0.18 -4.34 5.80
N ALA A 20 0.07 -4.37 7.11
CA ALA A 20 -0.85 -3.82 8.10
C ALA A 20 -1.06 -2.32 7.90
N TYR A 21 0.00 -1.55 7.63
CA TYR A 21 -0.11 -0.14 7.31
C TYR A 21 -1.03 0.11 6.11
N CYS A 22 -0.86 -0.62 5.00
CA CYS A 22 -1.70 -0.49 3.81
C CYS A 22 -3.18 -0.78 4.11
N ILE A 23 -3.49 -1.84 4.86
CA ILE A 23 -4.86 -2.15 5.32
C ILE A 23 -5.42 -1.02 6.18
N LEU A 24 -4.64 -0.54 7.14
CA LEU A 24 -5.06 0.52 8.06
C LEU A 24 -5.15 1.90 7.39
N ALA A 25 -4.44 2.13 6.28
CA ALA A 25 -4.47 3.37 5.50
C ALA A 25 -5.72 3.52 4.63
N ILE A 26 -6.48 2.45 4.39
CA ILE A 26 -7.73 2.52 3.61
C ILE A 26 -8.69 3.53 4.27
N GLN A 27 -8.99 4.61 3.54
CA GLN A 27 -9.83 5.73 4.00
C GLN A 27 -9.43 6.28 5.38
N THR A 28 -8.13 6.30 5.70
CA THR A 28 -7.59 6.84 6.95
C THR A 28 -6.35 7.67 6.66
N LYS A 29 -6.11 8.71 7.47
CA LYS A 29 -4.94 9.57 7.30
C LYS A 29 -3.68 8.75 7.60
N ALA A 30 -2.67 8.86 6.74
CA ALA A 30 -1.42 8.12 6.86
C ALA A 30 -0.79 8.19 8.26
N ARG A 31 -0.74 9.37 8.90
CA ARG A 31 -0.25 9.52 10.29
C ARG A 31 -1.04 8.71 11.32
N ALA A 32 -2.37 8.63 11.18
CA ALA A 32 -3.21 7.87 12.10
C ALA A 32 -3.04 6.36 11.89
N SER A 33 -2.87 5.93 10.64
CA SER A 33 -2.59 4.53 10.29
C SER A 33 -1.23 4.08 10.81
N ASP A 34 -0.20 4.92 10.65
CA ASP A 34 1.15 4.65 11.15
C ASP A 34 1.16 4.54 12.68
N ALA A 35 0.56 5.51 13.39
CA ALA A 35 0.41 5.44 14.84
C ALA A 35 -0.40 4.22 15.32
N ALA A 36 -1.36 3.75 14.52
CA ALA A 36 -2.11 2.54 14.83
C ALA A 36 -1.27 1.27 14.68
N VAL A 37 -0.43 1.16 13.64
CA VAL A 37 0.51 0.04 13.48
C VAL A 37 1.49 0.00 14.65
N GLU A 38 2.13 1.12 14.98
CA GLU A 38 3.07 1.20 16.10
C GLU A 38 2.41 0.83 17.43
N GLY A 39 1.18 1.30 17.64
CA GLY A 39 0.43 0.99 18.86
C GLY A 39 -0.03 -0.46 18.98
N LEU A 40 -0.31 -1.14 17.87
CA LEU A 40 -0.56 -2.60 17.81
C LEU A 40 0.72 -3.38 18.08
N LYS A 41 1.85 -2.98 17.48
CA LYS A 41 3.16 -3.58 17.67
C LYS A 41 3.61 -3.52 19.13
N ALA A 42 3.52 -2.34 19.75
CA ALA A 42 3.87 -2.14 21.16
C ALA A 42 3.03 -2.98 22.14
N ARG A 43 1.87 -3.48 21.71
CA ARG A 43 0.98 -4.34 22.52
C ARG A 43 1.06 -5.82 22.16
N GLY A 44 1.94 -6.20 21.21
CA GLY A 44 1.99 -7.56 20.67
C GLY A 44 0.77 -7.97 19.85
N LEU A 45 -0.17 -7.05 19.60
CA LEU A 45 -1.42 -7.36 18.90
C LEU A 45 -1.23 -7.51 17.39
N LEU A 46 -0.21 -6.87 16.81
CA LEU A 46 0.03 -6.94 15.37
C LEU A 46 0.29 -8.38 14.91
N LEU A 47 1.17 -9.09 15.62
CA LEU A 47 1.59 -10.44 15.24
C LEU A 47 0.85 -11.55 16.01
N GLY A 48 0.21 -11.23 17.16
CA GLY A 48 -0.46 -12.24 17.99
C GLY A 48 -1.90 -11.94 18.40
N GLY A 49 -2.42 -10.74 18.12
CA GLY A 49 -3.78 -10.36 18.53
C GLY A 49 -4.85 -10.93 17.61
N ASP A 50 -5.97 -11.37 18.18
CA ASP A 50 -7.15 -11.77 17.41
C ASP A 50 -7.95 -10.56 16.88
N ALA A 51 -8.94 -10.82 16.02
CA ALA A 51 -9.72 -9.75 15.41
C ALA A 51 -10.48 -8.89 16.46
N PRO A 52 -11.13 -9.46 17.49
CA PRO A 52 -11.76 -8.66 18.56
C PRO A 52 -10.79 -7.74 19.32
N ALA A 53 -9.61 -8.23 19.71
CA ALA A 53 -8.62 -7.44 20.44
C ALA A 53 -8.06 -6.31 19.56
N ILE A 54 -7.73 -6.62 18.30
CA ILE A 54 -7.27 -5.61 17.33
C ILE A 54 -8.38 -4.58 17.08
N ALA A 55 -9.62 -5.00 16.83
CA ALA A 55 -10.75 -4.09 16.61
C ALA A 55 -10.98 -3.15 17.79
N THR A 56 -10.90 -3.67 19.01
CA THR A 56 -11.04 -2.90 20.26
C THR A 56 -9.95 -1.83 20.34
N PHE A 57 -8.70 -2.19 20.07
CA PHE A 57 -7.60 -1.23 20.05
C PHE A 57 -7.79 -0.16 18.95
N LEU A 58 -8.23 -0.57 17.77
CA LEU A 58 -8.40 0.30 16.61
C LEU A 58 -9.62 1.24 16.70
N ARG A 59 -10.62 0.93 17.54
CA ARG A 59 -11.92 1.62 17.60
C ARG A 59 -11.84 3.14 17.71
N SER A 60 -10.93 3.67 18.53
CA SER A 60 -10.74 5.11 18.73
C SER A 60 -9.69 5.74 17.81
N ARG A 61 -9.07 4.95 16.93
CA ARG A 61 -7.87 5.35 16.15
C ARG A 61 -8.14 5.39 14.65
N VAL A 62 -8.93 4.43 14.13
CA VAL A 62 -9.22 4.30 12.70
C VAL A 62 -10.69 4.00 12.45
N ARG A 63 -11.21 4.48 11.33
CA ARG A 63 -12.57 4.12 10.86
C ARG A 63 -12.59 2.69 10.34
N PHE A 64 -13.76 2.07 10.39
CA PHE A 64 -13.97 0.67 9.93
C PHE A 64 -13.08 -0.33 10.66
N HIS A 65 -12.81 -0.10 11.96
CA HIS A 65 -11.91 -0.88 12.79
C HIS A 65 -12.23 -2.39 12.78
N ASN A 66 -13.51 -2.78 12.77
CA ASN A 66 -13.89 -4.19 12.73
C ASN A 66 -13.43 -4.88 11.43
N HIS A 67 -13.74 -4.30 10.26
CA HIS A 67 -13.30 -4.86 8.98
C HIS A 67 -11.77 -4.87 8.87
N LYS A 68 -11.12 -3.77 9.27
CA LYS A 68 -9.65 -3.68 9.25
C LYS A 68 -8.97 -4.70 10.14
N ALA A 69 -9.54 -4.98 11.32
CA ALA A 69 -9.04 -6.02 12.20
C ALA A 69 -9.18 -7.41 11.56
N ALA A 70 -10.34 -7.71 10.97
CA ALA A 70 -10.56 -8.97 10.26
C ALA A 70 -9.58 -9.15 9.08
N TYR A 71 -9.41 -8.11 8.24
CA TYR A 71 -8.48 -8.16 7.10
C TYR A 71 -7.03 -8.31 7.53
N LEU A 72 -6.62 -7.65 8.61
CA LEU A 72 -5.26 -7.77 9.15
C LEU A 72 -5.00 -9.21 9.63
N VAL A 73 -5.94 -9.82 10.35
CA VAL A 73 -5.81 -11.21 10.81
C VAL A 73 -5.77 -12.17 9.61
N ALA A 74 -6.68 -12.04 8.65
CA ALA A 74 -6.69 -12.87 7.44
C ALA A 74 -5.39 -12.74 6.62
N ALA A 75 -4.87 -11.52 6.47
CA ALA A 75 -3.58 -11.28 5.82
C ALA A 75 -2.43 -11.92 6.61
N ARG A 76 -2.46 -11.85 7.95
CA ARG A 76 -1.45 -12.48 8.81
C ARG A 76 -1.46 -13.99 8.64
N GLU A 77 -2.62 -14.62 8.69
CA GLU A 77 -2.79 -16.08 8.51
C GLU A 77 -2.29 -16.53 7.14
N ARG A 78 -2.57 -15.75 6.09
CA ARG A 78 -2.08 -16.00 4.73
C ARG A 78 -0.56 -15.96 4.64
N PHE A 79 0.08 -15.00 5.28
CA PHE A 79 1.53 -14.82 5.21
C PHE A 79 2.31 -15.56 6.29
N LEU A 80 1.64 -16.09 7.32
CA LEU A 80 2.18 -16.96 8.36
C LEU A 80 1.65 -18.40 8.18
N ALA A 81 1.81 -18.94 6.97
CA ALA A 81 1.31 -20.26 6.62
C ALA A 81 2.07 -21.37 7.35
N GLY A 82 1.36 -22.21 8.12
CA GLY A 82 1.97 -23.30 8.88
C GLY A 82 2.95 -22.84 9.95
N GLY A 83 2.77 -21.62 10.48
CA GLY A 83 3.67 -21.02 11.47
C GLY A 83 4.98 -20.47 10.89
N ARG A 84 5.15 -20.49 9.57
CA ARG A 84 6.31 -19.94 8.87
C ARG A 84 5.89 -18.72 8.06
N TRP A 85 6.69 -17.66 8.12
CA TRP A 85 6.50 -16.51 7.23
C TRP A 85 6.84 -16.86 5.78
N VAL A 86 5.96 -16.45 4.86
CA VAL A 86 6.08 -16.73 3.43
C VAL A 86 5.84 -15.50 2.55
N LEU A 87 5.79 -14.30 3.11
CA LEU A 87 5.45 -13.06 2.37
C LEU A 87 6.48 -12.80 1.27
N LYS A 88 7.77 -12.75 1.62
CA LYS A 88 8.85 -12.51 0.65
C LYS A 88 8.95 -13.61 -0.39
N GLU A 89 8.88 -14.87 0.05
CA GLU A 89 8.91 -16.03 -0.85
C GLU A 89 7.75 -15.98 -1.86
N THR A 90 6.54 -15.70 -1.38
CA THR A 90 5.34 -15.59 -2.21
C THR A 90 5.49 -14.48 -3.24
N LEU A 91 5.94 -13.29 -2.82
CA LEU A 91 6.09 -12.16 -3.73
C LEU A 91 7.24 -12.32 -4.73
N ALA A 92 8.33 -12.98 -4.33
CA ALA A 92 9.45 -13.29 -5.21
C ALA A 92 9.12 -14.36 -6.27
N GLY A 93 8.08 -15.16 -6.05
CA GLY A 93 7.63 -16.19 -7.00
C GLY A 93 6.92 -15.66 -8.25
N PHE A 94 6.58 -14.36 -8.30
CA PHE A 94 5.93 -13.77 -9.46
C PHE A 94 6.94 -13.29 -10.50
N ALA A 95 6.57 -13.45 -11.78
CA ALA A 95 7.41 -13.04 -12.91
C ALA A 95 7.61 -11.52 -13.03
N SER A 96 6.72 -10.72 -12.44
CA SER A 96 6.82 -9.26 -12.44
C SER A 96 6.11 -8.61 -11.24
N PRO A 97 6.45 -7.36 -10.90
CA PRO A 97 5.71 -6.58 -9.90
C PRO A 97 4.22 -6.41 -10.22
N GLU A 98 3.83 -6.30 -11.49
CA GLU A 98 2.42 -6.25 -11.90
C GLU A 98 1.69 -7.55 -11.59
N ALA A 99 2.34 -8.70 -11.82
CA ALA A 99 1.76 -10.00 -11.49
C ALA A 99 1.62 -10.16 -9.96
N ALA A 100 2.62 -9.73 -9.19
CA ALA A 100 2.55 -9.68 -7.73
C ALA A 100 1.42 -8.75 -7.24
N ARG A 101 1.26 -7.58 -7.87
CA ARG A 101 0.18 -6.63 -7.59
C ARG A 101 -1.19 -7.25 -7.83
N ASP A 102 -1.39 -7.87 -8.99
CA ASP A 102 -2.66 -8.48 -9.37
C ASP A 102 -3.04 -9.62 -8.42
N TRP A 103 -2.05 -10.41 -7.99
CA TRP A 103 -2.24 -11.41 -6.95
C TRP A 103 -2.64 -10.77 -5.61
N LEU A 104 -1.91 -9.76 -5.15
CA LEU A 104 -2.21 -9.05 -3.89
C LEU A 104 -3.64 -8.49 -3.89
N VAL A 105 -4.10 -7.90 -5.00
CA VAL A 105 -5.47 -7.38 -5.13
C VAL A 105 -6.53 -8.47 -5.02
N ARG A 106 -6.24 -9.67 -5.54
CA ARG A 106 -7.17 -10.80 -5.49
C ARG A 106 -7.20 -11.47 -4.11
N GLU A 107 -6.06 -11.50 -3.45
CA GLU A 107 -5.81 -12.38 -2.31
C GLU A 107 -5.83 -11.66 -0.96
N VAL A 108 -5.52 -10.37 -0.89
CA VAL A 108 -5.48 -9.61 0.36
C VAL A 108 -6.74 -8.77 0.49
N ASP A 109 -7.56 -9.08 1.49
CA ASP A 109 -8.81 -8.35 1.70
C ASP A 109 -8.59 -6.85 1.90
N GLY A 110 -9.41 -6.07 1.22
CA GLY A 110 -9.33 -4.60 1.24
C GLY A 110 -8.27 -4.00 0.30
N PHE A 111 -7.40 -4.80 -0.32
CA PHE A 111 -6.44 -4.26 -1.29
C PHE A 111 -7.12 -3.90 -2.61
N SER A 112 -6.89 -2.66 -3.06
CA SER A 112 -7.08 -2.28 -4.46
C SER A 112 -5.73 -2.20 -5.17
N MET A 113 -5.75 -1.92 -6.47
CA MET A 113 -4.54 -1.66 -7.26
C MET A 113 -3.62 -0.65 -6.57
N LYS A 114 -4.19 0.38 -5.91
CA LYS A 114 -3.42 1.41 -5.21
C LYS A 114 -2.75 0.86 -3.95
N GLU A 115 -3.48 0.14 -3.09
CA GLU A 115 -2.90 -0.46 -1.88
C GLU A 115 -1.82 -1.48 -2.22
N ALA A 116 -2.03 -2.31 -3.24
CA ALA A 116 -1.05 -3.28 -3.70
C ALA A 116 0.20 -2.60 -4.29
N SER A 117 0.05 -1.61 -5.19
CA SER A 117 1.19 -0.82 -5.67
C SER A 117 1.94 -0.14 -4.52
N HIS A 118 1.21 0.41 -3.53
CA HIS A 118 1.79 1.08 -2.38
C HIS A 118 2.61 0.11 -1.51
N LEU A 119 2.08 -1.08 -1.24
CA LEU A 119 2.82 -2.12 -0.50
C LEU A 119 4.11 -2.46 -1.24
N LEU A 120 4.03 -2.80 -2.53
CA LEU A 120 5.18 -3.22 -3.33
C LEU A 120 6.27 -2.15 -3.40
N ARG A 121 5.88 -0.87 -3.41
CA ARG A 121 6.81 0.24 -3.32
C ARG A 121 7.44 0.36 -1.94
N ASN A 122 6.65 0.31 -0.86
CA ASN A 122 7.16 0.50 0.51
C ASN A 122 8.10 -0.62 0.95
N ILE A 123 7.84 -1.86 0.54
CA ILE A 123 8.73 -2.99 0.83
C ILE A 123 9.95 -3.04 -0.10
N GLY A 124 10.05 -2.12 -1.06
CA GLY A 124 11.19 -2.03 -1.98
C GLY A 124 11.20 -3.07 -3.11
N LEU A 125 10.06 -3.69 -3.42
CA LEU A 125 9.98 -4.67 -4.51
C LEU A 125 9.87 -4.00 -5.88
N SER A 126 9.28 -2.80 -5.97
CA SER A 126 9.17 -2.06 -7.24
C SER A 126 9.01 -0.56 -7.04
N ASP A 127 9.70 0.23 -7.85
CA ASP A 127 9.55 1.68 -8.01
C ASP A 127 8.83 2.09 -9.31
N ASP A 128 8.35 1.10 -10.08
CA ASP A 128 7.76 1.28 -11.41
C ASP A 128 6.23 1.14 -11.46
N LEU A 129 5.60 0.92 -10.30
CA LEU A 129 4.15 0.85 -10.15
C LEU A 129 3.60 2.18 -9.63
N ALA A 130 2.60 2.74 -10.32
CA ALA A 130 1.96 3.98 -9.90
C ALA A 130 1.08 3.75 -8.66
N ILE A 131 1.05 4.72 -7.76
CA ILE A 131 0.16 4.81 -6.60
C ILE A 131 -0.89 5.89 -6.87
N LEU A 132 -1.94 5.53 -7.62
CA LEU A 132 -2.97 6.47 -8.08
C LEU A 132 -3.99 6.78 -6.98
N ASP A 133 -3.60 7.64 -6.05
CA ASP A 133 -4.51 8.17 -5.03
C ASP A 133 -5.30 9.40 -5.51
N ARG A 134 -6.23 9.89 -4.68
CA ARG A 134 -7.06 11.06 -5.03
C ARG A 134 -6.27 12.36 -5.24
N HIS A 135 -5.07 12.48 -4.67
CA HIS A 135 -4.20 13.64 -4.82
C HIS A 135 -3.37 13.54 -6.10
N VAL A 136 -2.78 12.37 -6.37
CA VAL A 136 -2.10 12.06 -7.63
C VAL A 136 -3.06 12.27 -8.80
N LEU A 137 -4.24 11.64 -8.81
CA LEU A 137 -5.24 11.81 -9.87
C LEU A 137 -5.64 13.27 -10.11
N ARG A 138 -5.76 14.08 -9.05
CA ARG A 138 -6.06 15.53 -9.17
C ARG A 138 -4.92 16.28 -9.84
N ASN A 139 -3.67 15.96 -9.51
CA ASN A 139 -2.53 16.54 -10.18
C ASN A 139 -2.41 16.06 -11.63
N LEU A 140 -2.67 14.77 -11.92
CA LEU A 140 -2.72 14.26 -13.31
C LEU A 140 -3.72 15.04 -14.16
N ALA A 141 -4.90 15.33 -13.61
CA ALA A 141 -5.91 16.14 -14.29
C ALA A 141 -5.45 17.59 -14.48
N ARG A 142 -4.81 18.18 -13.46
CA ARG A 142 -4.25 19.53 -13.52
C ARG A 142 -3.16 19.69 -14.58
N HIS A 143 -2.36 18.66 -14.79
CA HIS A 143 -1.27 18.63 -15.76
C HIS A 143 -1.68 18.06 -17.13
N GLY A 144 -2.97 17.77 -17.34
CA GLY A 144 -3.49 17.32 -18.64
C GLY A 144 -3.17 15.86 -18.99
N VAL A 145 -2.56 15.08 -18.10
CA VAL A 145 -2.28 13.63 -18.29
C VAL A 145 -3.59 12.85 -18.41
N ILE A 146 -4.61 13.26 -17.66
CA ILE A 146 -5.97 12.75 -17.76
C ILE A 146 -6.96 13.91 -17.92
N ARG A 147 -8.07 13.68 -18.62
CA ARG A 147 -9.09 14.73 -18.85
C ARG A 147 -9.77 15.18 -17.56
N SER A 148 -10.06 14.24 -16.67
CA SER A 148 -10.71 14.50 -15.38
C SER A 148 -10.48 13.34 -14.42
N VAL A 149 -10.65 13.60 -13.12
CA VAL A 149 -10.56 12.57 -12.08
C VAL A 149 -11.74 11.59 -12.26
N PRO A 150 -11.47 10.29 -12.44
CA PRO A 150 -12.54 9.31 -12.62
C PRO A 150 -13.33 9.10 -11.31
N LYS A 151 -14.65 8.89 -11.43
CA LYS A 151 -15.51 8.58 -10.28
C LYS A 151 -15.17 7.22 -9.63
N SER A 152 -14.70 6.27 -10.43
CA SER A 152 -14.25 4.95 -10.00
C SER A 152 -13.05 4.49 -10.83
N LEU A 153 -12.22 3.64 -10.23
CA LEU A 153 -11.04 3.06 -10.86
C LEU A 153 -11.19 1.55 -10.94
N SER A 154 -11.60 1.04 -12.10
CA SER A 154 -11.45 -0.38 -12.40
C SER A 154 -9.98 -0.73 -12.64
N PRO A 155 -9.55 -2.00 -12.49
CA PRO A 155 -8.17 -2.39 -12.77
C PRO A 155 -7.70 -2.02 -14.17
N ARG A 156 -8.57 -2.15 -15.19
CA ARG A 156 -8.28 -1.72 -16.57
C ARG A 156 -7.99 -0.22 -16.63
N ARG A 157 -8.85 0.61 -16.02
CA ARG A 157 -8.68 2.07 -16.02
C ARG A 157 -7.47 2.50 -15.21
N TYR A 158 -7.16 1.78 -14.13
CA TYR A 158 -5.95 2.00 -13.34
C TYR A 158 -4.70 1.83 -14.20
N ARG A 159 -4.57 0.70 -14.92
CA ARG A 159 -3.43 0.43 -15.80
C ARG A 159 -3.33 1.42 -16.96
N GLU A 160 -4.45 1.85 -17.52
CA GLU A 160 -4.45 2.90 -18.56
C GLU A 160 -3.90 4.24 -18.05
N ILE A 161 -4.32 4.66 -16.85
CA ILE A 161 -3.83 5.91 -16.25
C ILE A 161 -2.37 5.76 -15.82
N GLU A 162 -1.98 4.60 -15.28
CA GLU A 162 -0.59 4.27 -14.93
C GLU A 162 0.33 4.34 -16.14
N ALA A 163 -0.07 3.81 -17.30
CA ALA A 163 0.71 3.91 -18.54
C ALA A 163 0.95 5.36 -18.96
N ARG A 164 -0.11 6.18 -19.00
CA ARG A 164 0.00 7.62 -19.30
C ARG A 164 0.85 8.36 -18.27
N TRP A 165 0.79 7.92 -17.01
CA TRP A 165 1.59 8.52 -15.95
C TRP A 165 3.06 8.20 -16.10
N ARG A 166 3.40 6.97 -16.50
CA ARG A 166 4.77 6.56 -16.84
C ARG A 166 5.29 7.33 -18.04
N GLU A 167 4.51 7.46 -19.12
CA GLU A 167 4.88 8.28 -20.28
C GLU A 167 5.17 9.74 -19.89
N PHE A 168 4.38 10.30 -18.97
CA PHE A 168 4.63 11.65 -18.45
C PHE A 168 5.92 11.70 -17.59
N ALA A 169 6.17 10.69 -16.77
CA ALA A 169 7.40 10.55 -15.98
C ALA A 169 8.64 10.60 -16.86
N ASP A 170 8.61 9.79 -17.91
CA ASP A 170 9.70 9.64 -18.88
C ASP A 170 9.93 10.96 -19.64
N ALA A 171 8.86 11.64 -20.05
CA ALA A 171 8.95 12.94 -20.72
C ALA A 171 9.55 14.05 -19.84
N VAL A 172 9.32 14.01 -18.53
CA VAL A 172 9.87 14.98 -17.56
C VAL A 172 11.25 14.56 -17.05
N GLY A 173 11.66 13.30 -17.27
CA GLY A 173 12.94 12.76 -16.82
C GLY A 173 13.01 12.52 -15.31
N VAL A 174 11.86 12.28 -14.65
CA VAL A 174 11.78 12.02 -13.20
C VAL A 174 11.19 10.63 -12.98
N PRO A 175 11.81 9.76 -12.15
CA PRO A 175 11.28 8.42 -11.88
C PRO A 175 9.86 8.43 -11.32
N LEU A 176 9.05 7.45 -11.72
CA LEU A 176 7.63 7.36 -11.36
C LEU A 176 7.39 7.42 -9.85
N ALA A 177 8.16 6.64 -9.07
CA ALA A 177 8.06 6.65 -7.61
C ALA A 177 8.42 8.01 -6.98
N GLU A 178 9.34 8.78 -7.57
CA GLU A 178 9.65 10.12 -7.10
C GLU A 178 8.53 11.11 -7.43
N MET A 179 7.92 10.97 -8.60
CA MET A 179 6.75 11.77 -8.96
C MET A 179 5.55 11.48 -8.07
N ASP A 180 5.31 10.21 -7.73
CA ASP A 180 4.23 9.83 -6.81
C ASP A 180 4.42 10.48 -5.44
N LEU A 181 5.64 10.47 -4.90
CA LEU A 181 5.99 11.18 -3.66
C LEU A 181 5.79 12.70 -3.77
N LEU A 182 6.19 13.30 -4.88
CA LEU A 182 6.02 14.73 -5.14
C LEU A 182 4.54 15.12 -5.22
N PHE A 183 3.73 14.35 -5.96
CA PHE A 183 2.33 14.65 -6.19
C PHE A 183 1.48 14.35 -4.95
N PHE A 184 1.87 13.33 -4.18
CA PHE A 184 1.31 13.07 -2.86
C PHE A 184 1.60 14.21 -1.88
N SER A 185 2.87 14.62 -1.75
CA SER A 185 3.28 15.65 -0.79
C SER A 185 2.62 17.01 -1.04
N ARG A 186 2.46 17.41 -2.32
CA ARG A 186 1.71 18.61 -2.71
C ARG A 186 0.25 18.59 -2.28
N GLY A 187 -0.34 17.40 -2.17
CA GLY A 187 -1.74 17.23 -1.75
C GLY A 187 -1.94 16.97 -0.26
N ALA A 188 -0.96 16.33 0.40
CA ALA A 188 -1.04 15.89 1.78
C ALA A 188 -0.29 16.81 2.78
N GLY A 189 0.57 17.70 2.28
CA GLY A 189 1.38 18.62 3.10
C GLY A 189 2.52 17.93 3.86
N ALA A 190 2.80 16.65 3.57
CA ALA A 190 3.89 15.88 4.17
C ALA A 190 4.32 14.74 3.25
N ILE A 191 5.61 14.40 3.27
CA ILE A 191 6.13 13.12 2.80
C ILE A 191 6.15 12.21 4.03
N LEU A 192 5.43 11.08 3.98
CA LEU A 192 5.29 10.18 5.13
C LEU A 192 5.96 8.84 4.86
N LYS A 193 5.52 8.17 3.81
CA LYS A 193 6.09 6.94 3.29
C LYS A 193 5.91 6.99 1.79
#